data_AF-A0A9X3F9K5-F1
#
_entry.id   AF-A0A9X3F9K5-F1
#
_cell.length_a   1.000
_cell.length_b   1.000
_cell.length_c   1.000
_cell.angle_alpha   90.00
_cell.angle_beta   90.00
_cell.angle_gamma   90.00
#
_symmetry.space_group_name_H-M   'P 1'
#
loop_
_entity.id
_entity.type
_entity.pdbx_description
1 polymer ?
#
loop_
_entity_poly.entity_id
_entity_poly.type
_entity_poly.pdbx_seq_one_letter_code
_entity_poly.pdbx_strand_id
1 'polypeptide(L)'
;MSKVLAFTQAAKLVSPPVDGGFPEGLLLQLWIRRTGDAASQTIVELAGAKTRIVLGTGDRADVLRFSVITGKSGPELTIPGGLPPDRWVQMRAGIDPKGKGWIRINGAIYVEGPLAAPGKEARTVALGGFTGELAQLVVWKHFKPNDLSWDAPPLGSSQLSAYYPLEQTVADAGGQRHTSVDLGAHKRHLAGPGAVATVQHPAPLADGPAAYFNFARDSEVTNLSPVTGMNGKLTLEAWVRLDTDEALPGAVVQLGADSRRLVLAAGGKDGEVALMLIEGDTPTRLCSAKGLVKKGQWAHVAASARVDDTGLAIDSQVYFQGTSRAKGKMALDPSKPAQFTALRTILSSPVASQCSLGGVAPGRRACAAAWRRYGSGAASSPSAWRSCG
;
A
#
# COMPACT_ATOMS: atom_id res chain seq x y z
N MET A 1 -16.65 -11.04 10.66
CA MET A 1 -15.94 -11.07 9.36
C MET A 1 -16.74 -10.23 8.39
N SER A 2 -16.12 -9.31 7.69
CA SER A 2 -16.81 -8.47 6.71
C SER A 2 -17.09 -9.29 5.45
N LYS A 3 -18.28 -9.13 4.87
CA LYS A 3 -18.62 -9.75 3.59
C LYS A 3 -18.25 -8.80 2.45
N VAL A 4 -17.76 -9.36 1.36
CA VAL A 4 -17.38 -8.62 0.15
C VAL A 4 -17.89 -9.33 -1.10
N LEU A 5 -17.98 -8.62 -2.22
CA LEU A 5 -18.35 -9.20 -3.51
C LEU A 5 -17.10 -9.60 -4.30
N ALA A 6 -17.06 -10.86 -4.71
CA ALA A 6 -16.04 -11.42 -5.59
C ALA A 6 -16.54 -11.50 -7.04
N PHE A 7 -15.81 -10.83 -7.92
CA PHE A 7 -16.09 -10.72 -9.34
C PHE A 7 -15.22 -11.68 -10.14
N THR A 8 -15.83 -12.26 -11.17
CA THR A 8 -15.13 -12.87 -12.30
C THR A 8 -15.15 -11.89 -13.46
N GLN A 9 -14.35 -12.15 -14.49
CA GLN A 9 -14.33 -11.30 -15.69
C GLN A 9 -15.70 -11.20 -16.40
N ALA A 10 -16.56 -12.21 -16.27
CA ALA A 10 -17.91 -12.20 -16.85
C ALA A 10 -18.94 -11.48 -15.97
N ALA A 11 -18.67 -11.30 -14.67
CA ALA A 11 -19.61 -10.68 -13.75
C ALA A 11 -19.61 -9.15 -13.93
N LYS A 12 -20.81 -8.58 -14.14
CA LYS A 12 -21.02 -7.13 -14.23
C LYS A 12 -22.34 -6.75 -13.55
N LEU A 13 -22.30 -5.72 -12.70
CA LEU A 13 -23.48 -5.08 -12.13
C LEU A 13 -23.55 -3.63 -12.61
N VAL A 14 -24.75 -3.14 -12.95
CA VAL A 14 -24.95 -1.81 -13.54
C VAL A 14 -26.11 -1.08 -12.86
N SER A 15 -25.94 0.21 -12.58
CA SER A 15 -26.97 1.07 -12.00
C SER A 15 -27.84 1.72 -13.09
N PRO A 16 -29.04 2.20 -12.73
CA PRO A 16 -29.71 3.24 -13.52
C PRO A 16 -28.82 4.49 -13.70
N PRO A 17 -29.11 5.36 -14.69
CA PRO A 17 -28.35 6.59 -14.92
C PRO A 17 -28.34 7.54 -13.71
N VAL A 18 -27.21 8.23 -13.56
CA VAL A 18 -26.96 9.36 -12.67
C VAL A 18 -27.23 10.63 -13.47
N ASP A 19 -28.40 11.23 -13.28
CA ASP A 19 -28.76 12.48 -13.95
C ASP A 19 -27.88 13.65 -13.52
N GLY A 20 -27.64 14.58 -14.45
CA GLY A 20 -26.88 15.82 -14.21
C GLY A 20 -25.36 15.65 -14.16
N GLY A 21 -24.84 14.41 -14.16
CA GLY A 21 -23.41 14.12 -14.20
C GLY A 21 -22.65 14.61 -12.97
N PHE A 22 -21.46 15.17 -13.21
CA PHE A 22 -20.45 15.51 -12.22
C PHE A 22 -19.81 16.90 -12.49
N PRO A 23 -20.59 17.99 -12.65
CA PRO A 23 -20.06 19.30 -13.02
C PRO A 23 -19.10 19.89 -11.98
N GLU A 24 -19.24 19.51 -10.72
CA GLU A 24 -18.37 19.94 -9.62
C GLU A 24 -17.19 18.98 -9.40
N GLY A 25 -16.96 18.06 -10.34
CA GLY A 25 -15.94 17.03 -10.25
C GLY A 25 -16.47 15.70 -9.75
N LEU A 26 -15.59 14.72 -9.72
CA LEU A 26 -15.87 13.33 -9.36
C LEU A 26 -14.85 12.88 -8.33
N LEU A 27 -15.29 12.08 -7.36
CA LEU A 27 -14.41 11.26 -6.54
C LEU A 27 -14.99 9.85 -6.42
N LEU A 28 -14.20 8.85 -6.79
CA LEU A 28 -14.43 7.44 -6.51
C LEU A 28 -13.64 7.05 -5.26
N GLN A 29 -14.28 6.33 -4.35
CA GLN A 29 -13.64 5.74 -3.17
C GLN A 29 -14.07 4.29 -3.05
N LEU A 30 -13.10 3.37 -2.99
CA LEU A 30 -13.36 1.94 -2.90
C LEU A 30 -12.17 1.15 -2.36
N TRP A 31 -12.44 -0.08 -1.92
CA TRP A 31 -11.43 -1.08 -1.65
C TRP A 31 -11.40 -2.12 -2.78
N ILE A 32 -10.19 -2.48 -3.20
CA ILE A 32 -9.95 -3.41 -4.31
C ILE A 32 -8.96 -4.46 -3.86
N ARG A 33 -9.24 -5.73 -4.11
CA ARG A 33 -8.26 -6.83 -4.02
C ARG A 33 -8.26 -7.60 -5.34
N ARG A 34 -7.15 -7.53 -6.07
CA ARG A 34 -6.99 -8.28 -7.33
C ARG A 34 -6.64 -9.74 -7.01
N THR A 35 -7.35 -10.69 -7.61
CA THR A 35 -7.03 -12.14 -7.49
C THR A 35 -6.69 -12.79 -8.83
N GLY A 36 -7.05 -12.17 -9.96
CA GLY A 36 -6.64 -12.62 -11.30
C GLY A 36 -5.43 -11.88 -11.86
N ASP A 37 -4.91 -12.35 -12.99
CA ASP A 37 -3.66 -11.92 -13.63
C ASP A 37 -3.85 -11.27 -15.01
N ALA A 38 -5.09 -11.07 -15.44
CA ALA A 38 -5.42 -10.45 -16.72
C ALA A 38 -5.24 -8.92 -16.70
N ALA A 39 -4.71 -8.39 -17.79
CA ALA A 39 -4.57 -6.96 -18.04
C ALA A 39 -5.84 -6.36 -18.68
N SER A 40 -5.86 -5.03 -18.81
CA SER A 40 -6.93 -4.25 -19.47
C SER A 40 -8.37 -4.53 -18.98
N GLN A 41 -8.52 -4.99 -17.74
CA GLN A 41 -9.80 -5.23 -17.10
C GLN A 41 -10.44 -3.93 -16.59
N THR A 42 -11.76 -3.83 -16.65
CA THR A 42 -12.53 -2.73 -16.05
C THR A 42 -12.95 -3.15 -14.64
N ILE A 43 -12.77 -2.26 -13.68
CA ILE A 43 -13.19 -2.47 -12.29
C ILE A 43 -14.45 -1.63 -12.01
N VAL A 44 -14.36 -0.33 -12.29
CA VAL A 44 -15.48 0.62 -12.23
C VAL A 44 -15.56 1.38 -13.56
N GLU A 45 -16.76 1.52 -14.10
CA GLU A 45 -17.02 2.35 -15.28
C GLU A 45 -18.18 3.29 -15.00
N LEU A 46 -18.01 4.59 -15.29
CA LEU A 46 -19.08 5.57 -15.35
C LEU A 46 -19.35 5.91 -16.81
N ALA A 47 -20.28 5.17 -17.43
CA ALA A 47 -20.57 5.27 -18.85
C ALA A 47 -21.63 6.34 -19.15
N GLY A 48 -21.25 7.34 -19.93
CA GLY A 48 -22.15 8.31 -20.56
C GLY A 48 -22.36 8.01 -22.06
N ALA A 49 -23.13 8.84 -22.74
CA ALA A 49 -23.41 8.73 -24.17
C ALA A 49 -22.17 8.99 -25.05
N LYS A 50 -21.31 9.92 -24.65
CA LYS A 50 -20.12 10.36 -25.42
C LYS A 50 -18.82 9.94 -24.77
N THR A 51 -18.80 9.82 -23.44
CA THR A 51 -17.56 9.60 -22.69
C THR A 51 -17.72 8.52 -21.64
N ARG A 52 -16.62 7.85 -21.29
CA ARG A 52 -16.58 6.86 -20.20
C ARG A 52 -15.46 7.21 -19.25
N ILE A 53 -15.74 7.20 -17.95
CA ILE A 53 -14.70 7.33 -16.93
C ILE A 53 -14.43 5.91 -16.44
N VAL A 54 -13.18 5.45 -16.57
CA VAL A 54 -12.81 4.07 -16.33
C VAL A 54 -11.75 4.01 -15.26
N LEU A 55 -12.02 3.18 -14.25
CA LEU A 55 -11.04 2.64 -13.36
C LEU A 55 -10.82 1.17 -13.69
N GLY A 56 -9.58 0.76 -13.89
CA GLY A 56 -9.27 -0.62 -14.26
C GLY A 56 -7.80 -0.96 -14.12
N THR A 57 -7.41 -2.09 -14.70
CA THR A 57 -6.00 -2.44 -14.88
C THR A 57 -5.48 -1.86 -16.20
N GLY A 58 -4.19 -1.55 -16.25
CA GLY A 58 -3.49 -1.06 -17.44
C GLY A 58 -3.09 -2.18 -18.42
N ASP A 59 -1.96 -1.97 -19.08
CA ASP A 59 -1.29 -2.94 -19.95
C ASP A 59 -0.82 -4.22 -19.21
N ARG A 60 -0.67 -4.13 -17.90
CA ARG A 60 -0.42 -5.25 -16.98
C ARG A 60 -1.46 -5.28 -15.87
N ALA A 61 -1.67 -6.46 -15.28
CA ALA A 61 -2.69 -6.65 -14.24
C ALA A 61 -2.39 -5.92 -12.93
N ASP A 62 -1.11 -5.66 -12.63
CA ASP A 62 -0.67 -4.92 -11.43
C ASP A 62 -0.68 -3.40 -11.61
N VAL A 63 -0.85 -2.91 -12.84
CA VAL A 63 -0.90 -1.48 -13.16
C VAL A 63 -2.32 -0.98 -12.92
N LEU A 64 -2.52 -0.09 -11.95
CA LEU A 64 -3.80 0.61 -11.79
C LEU A 64 -3.91 1.70 -12.85
N ARG A 65 -5.06 1.81 -13.53
CA ARG A 65 -5.34 2.83 -14.55
C ARG A 65 -6.61 3.60 -14.23
N PHE A 66 -6.54 4.93 -14.29
CA PHE A 66 -7.70 5.82 -14.26
C PHE A 66 -7.71 6.73 -15.48
N SER A 67 -8.80 6.73 -16.25
CA SER A 67 -8.87 7.45 -17.52
C SER A 67 -10.26 7.95 -17.85
N VAL A 68 -10.33 8.92 -18.79
CA VAL A 68 -11.57 9.37 -19.41
C VAL A 68 -11.48 9.14 -20.91
N ILE A 69 -12.32 8.25 -21.43
CA ILE A 69 -12.35 7.82 -22.83
C ILE A 69 -13.38 8.65 -23.57
N THR A 70 -12.96 9.36 -24.63
CA THR A 70 -13.79 10.26 -25.45
C THR A 70 -13.90 9.82 -26.92
N GLY A 71 -13.67 8.52 -27.19
CA GLY A 71 -13.69 7.91 -28.53
C GLY A 71 -12.32 7.79 -29.19
N LYS A 72 -11.34 8.61 -28.79
CA LYS A 72 -9.90 8.41 -29.07
C LYS A 72 -9.17 8.07 -27.77
N SER A 73 -7.96 7.51 -27.88
CA SER A 73 -7.05 7.35 -26.74
C SER A 73 -6.80 8.70 -26.09
N GLY A 74 -7.32 8.90 -24.88
CA GLY A 74 -7.13 10.09 -24.06
C GLY A 74 -5.96 9.92 -23.10
N PRO A 75 -5.57 10.99 -22.38
CA PRO A 75 -4.63 10.85 -21.28
C PRO A 75 -5.18 9.90 -20.22
N GLU A 76 -4.28 9.16 -19.61
CA GLU A 76 -4.55 8.24 -18.52
C GLU A 76 -3.55 8.44 -17.39
N LEU A 77 -3.99 8.13 -16.17
CA LEU A 77 -3.14 8.09 -14.99
C LEU A 77 -2.89 6.62 -14.65
N THR A 78 -1.63 6.24 -14.58
CA THR A 78 -1.23 4.87 -14.27
C THR A 78 -0.32 4.80 -13.04
N ILE A 79 -0.46 3.72 -12.27
CA ILE A 79 0.41 3.40 -11.14
C ILE A 79 0.89 1.95 -11.31
N PRO A 80 2.12 1.74 -11.79
CA PRO A 80 2.75 0.43 -11.77
C PRO A 80 2.79 -0.14 -10.34
N GLY A 81 2.38 -1.40 -10.16
CA GLY A 81 2.27 -2.02 -8.85
C GLY A 81 1.14 -1.47 -7.95
N GLY A 82 0.23 -0.65 -8.49
CA GLY A 82 -0.90 -0.08 -7.75
C GLY A 82 -1.99 -1.11 -7.37
N LEU A 83 -1.98 -2.30 -8.00
CA LEU A 83 -2.85 -3.43 -7.69
C LEU A 83 -2.04 -4.73 -7.47
N PRO A 84 -1.31 -4.83 -6.34
CA PRO A 84 -0.59 -6.06 -6.03
C PRO A 84 -1.55 -7.26 -5.93
N PRO A 85 -1.09 -8.47 -6.32
CA PRO A 85 -1.93 -9.66 -6.26
C PRO A 85 -2.29 -9.98 -4.80
N ASP A 86 -3.53 -10.41 -4.59
CA ASP A 86 -4.08 -10.89 -3.33
C ASP A 86 -4.01 -9.93 -2.15
N ARG A 87 -3.84 -8.63 -2.40
CA ARG A 87 -3.78 -7.59 -1.37
C ARG A 87 -4.89 -6.57 -1.54
N TRP A 88 -5.46 -6.17 -0.40
CA TRP A 88 -6.41 -5.06 -0.34
C TRP A 88 -5.70 -3.73 -0.55
N VAL A 89 -6.32 -2.89 -1.36
CA VAL A 89 -5.87 -1.54 -1.69
C VAL A 89 -7.00 -0.57 -1.37
N GLN A 90 -6.76 0.37 -0.46
CA GLN A 90 -7.63 1.53 -0.28
C GLN A 90 -7.35 2.51 -1.41
N MET A 91 -8.36 2.84 -2.20
CA MET A 91 -8.18 3.68 -3.37
C MET A 91 -9.15 4.85 -3.40
N ARG A 92 -8.60 6.02 -3.74
CA ARG A 92 -9.38 7.21 -4.15
C ARG A 92 -8.90 7.70 -5.50
N ALA A 93 -9.82 7.94 -6.42
CA ALA A 93 -9.53 8.54 -7.72
C ALA A 93 -10.48 9.69 -7.99
N GLY A 94 -9.93 10.88 -8.25
CA GLY A 94 -10.71 12.09 -8.42
C GLY A 94 -10.38 12.85 -9.69
N ILE A 95 -11.36 13.60 -10.19
CA ILE A 95 -11.21 14.54 -11.31
C ILE A 95 -11.90 15.84 -10.91
N ASP A 96 -11.16 16.95 -10.91
CA ASP A 96 -11.77 18.26 -10.63
C ASP A 96 -12.62 18.77 -11.82
N PRO A 97 -13.39 19.86 -11.66
CA PRO A 97 -14.22 20.42 -12.73
C PRO A 97 -13.46 20.82 -13.99
N LYS A 98 -12.14 21.05 -13.88
CA LYS A 98 -11.26 21.49 -14.96
C LYS A 98 -10.53 20.32 -15.63
N GLY A 99 -10.70 19.10 -15.13
CA GLY A 99 -10.03 17.92 -15.65
C GLY A 99 -8.68 17.61 -14.99
N LYS A 100 -8.31 18.21 -13.86
CA LYS A 100 -7.14 17.72 -13.11
C LYS A 100 -7.51 16.41 -12.40
N GLY A 101 -6.95 15.32 -12.89
CA GLY A 101 -7.10 13.98 -12.33
C GLY A 101 -6.03 13.65 -11.30
N TRP A 102 -6.35 12.75 -10.38
CA TRP A 102 -5.39 12.20 -9.41
C TRP A 102 -5.81 10.82 -8.92
N ILE A 103 -4.83 10.03 -8.46
CA ILE A 103 -5.05 8.75 -7.76
C ILE A 103 -4.29 8.77 -6.43
N ARG A 104 -4.98 8.34 -5.37
CA ARG A 104 -4.42 8.08 -4.05
C ARG A 104 -4.60 6.62 -3.68
N ILE A 105 -3.55 6.03 -3.12
CA ILE A 105 -3.57 4.68 -2.55
C ILE A 105 -3.17 4.80 -1.09
N ASN A 106 -3.94 4.18 -0.18
CA ASN A 106 -3.67 4.18 1.27
C ASN A 106 -3.38 5.59 1.84
N GLY A 107 -4.09 6.60 1.35
CA GLY A 107 -3.95 8.00 1.80
C GLY A 107 -2.86 8.83 1.09
N ALA A 108 -1.87 8.22 0.44
CA ALA A 108 -0.80 8.94 -0.27
C ALA A 108 -1.19 9.25 -1.73
N ILE A 109 -0.79 10.43 -2.25
CA ILE A 109 -0.93 10.77 -3.68
C ILE A 109 0.20 10.07 -4.44
N TYR A 110 -0.17 9.25 -5.42
CA TYR A 110 0.79 8.53 -6.26
C TYR A 110 0.98 9.16 -7.63
N VAL A 111 -0.11 9.67 -8.23
CA VAL A 111 -0.07 10.28 -9.56
C VAL A 111 -1.13 11.35 -9.70
N GLU A 112 -0.80 12.41 -10.44
CA GLU A 112 -1.72 13.45 -10.88
C GLU A 112 -1.41 13.87 -12.32
N GLY A 113 -2.41 14.37 -13.03
CA GLY A 113 -2.25 14.80 -14.41
C GLY A 113 -3.56 15.25 -15.05
N PRO A 114 -3.51 15.74 -16.30
CA PRO A 114 -4.70 16.15 -17.01
C PRO A 114 -5.54 14.94 -17.46
N LEU A 115 -6.85 15.03 -17.28
CA LEU A 115 -7.90 14.16 -17.80
C LEU A 115 -9.01 15.04 -18.41
N ALA A 116 -9.92 14.45 -19.17
CA ALA A 116 -11.11 15.19 -19.58
C ALA A 116 -12.03 15.46 -18.37
N ALA A 117 -12.60 16.67 -18.29
CA ALA A 117 -13.54 17.02 -17.23
C ALA A 117 -14.78 16.09 -17.27
N PRO A 118 -15.31 15.68 -16.10
CA PRO A 118 -16.39 14.68 -16.05
C PRO A 118 -17.76 15.24 -16.49
N GLY A 119 -17.95 16.57 -16.44
CA GLY A 119 -19.04 17.28 -17.11
C GLY A 119 -20.45 17.00 -16.58
N LYS A 120 -21.47 17.45 -17.32
CA LYS A 120 -22.91 17.33 -16.95
C LYS A 120 -23.61 16.11 -17.54
N GLU A 121 -22.86 15.26 -18.24
CA GLU A 121 -23.40 14.09 -18.92
C GLU A 121 -23.96 13.08 -17.90
N ALA A 122 -25.17 12.56 -18.15
CA ALA A 122 -25.74 11.51 -17.33
C ALA A 122 -24.92 10.21 -17.50
N ARG A 123 -24.67 9.49 -16.39
CA ARG A 123 -23.80 8.30 -16.41
C ARG A 123 -24.39 7.13 -15.65
N THR A 124 -24.29 5.93 -16.21
CA THR A 124 -24.51 4.70 -15.42
C THR A 124 -23.25 4.36 -14.64
N VAL A 125 -23.38 3.74 -13.47
CA VAL A 125 -22.25 3.16 -12.73
C VAL A 125 -22.24 1.66 -12.99
N ALA A 126 -21.12 1.12 -13.44
CA ALA A 126 -20.92 -0.31 -13.59
C ALA A 126 -19.74 -0.81 -12.76
N LEU A 127 -19.92 -1.96 -12.13
CA LEU A 127 -18.90 -2.71 -11.40
C LEU A 127 -18.67 -4.07 -12.07
N GLY A 128 -17.41 -4.49 -12.15
CA GLY A 128 -17.04 -5.80 -12.70
C GLY A 128 -16.43 -5.71 -14.10
N GLY A 129 -16.18 -6.88 -14.70
CA GLY A 129 -15.26 -7.00 -15.85
C GLY A 129 -13.80 -7.22 -15.45
N PHE A 130 -13.55 -7.61 -14.19
CA PHE A 130 -12.24 -7.95 -13.62
C PHE A 130 -12.35 -9.18 -12.72
N THR A 131 -11.20 -9.81 -12.44
CA THR A 131 -11.13 -10.94 -11.49
C THR A 131 -10.52 -10.48 -10.17
N GLY A 132 -11.36 -10.40 -9.15
CA GLY A 132 -10.98 -9.90 -7.83
C GLY A 132 -12.17 -9.58 -6.94
N GLU A 133 -11.92 -8.88 -5.85
CA GLU A 133 -12.90 -8.60 -4.81
C GLU A 133 -13.02 -7.09 -4.63
N LEU A 134 -14.25 -6.61 -4.45
CA LEU A 134 -14.55 -5.23 -4.11
C LEU A 134 -15.26 -5.16 -2.77
N ALA A 135 -14.88 -4.17 -1.97
CA ALA A 135 -15.60 -3.82 -0.77
C ALA A 135 -15.85 -2.32 -0.76
N GLN A 136 -17.12 -1.95 -0.59
CA GLN A 136 -17.58 -0.56 -0.63
C GLN A 136 -17.21 0.22 -1.91
N LEU A 137 -18.20 0.81 -2.55
CA LEU A 137 -17.99 1.87 -3.55
C LEU A 137 -18.77 3.11 -3.11
N VAL A 138 -18.08 4.23 -2.96
CA VAL A 138 -18.68 5.55 -2.80
C VAL A 138 -18.39 6.37 -4.06
N VAL A 139 -19.44 6.95 -4.62
CA VAL A 139 -19.35 7.86 -5.77
C VAL A 139 -19.80 9.23 -5.31
N TRP A 140 -18.88 10.20 -5.32
CA TRP A 140 -19.15 11.59 -4.96
C TRP A 140 -19.31 12.47 -6.20
N LYS A 141 -20.25 13.40 -6.16
CA LYS A 141 -20.46 14.48 -7.15
C LYS A 141 -19.53 15.68 -6.96
N HIS A 142 -18.52 15.54 -6.10
CA HIS A 142 -17.52 16.56 -5.81
C HIS A 142 -16.16 15.90 -5.65
N PHE A 143 -15.10 16.53 -6.17
CA PHE A 143 -13.73 15.97 -6.14
C PHE A 143 -13.04 16.06 -4.76
N LYS A 144 -13.58 16.88 -3.86
CA LYS A 144 -13.12 17.07 -2.48
C LYS A 144 -14.34 17.18 -1.54
N PRO A 145 -15.05 16.08 -1.26
CA PRO A 145 -16.22 16.16 -0.40
C PRO A 145 -15.82 16.56 1.02
N ASN A 146 -16.75 17.19 1.74
CA ASN A 146 -16.48 17.67 3.10
C ASN A 146 -16.27 16.52 4.10
N ASP A 147 -17.00 15.42 3.90
CA ASP A 147 -17.03 14.27 4.81
C ASP A 147 -16.25 13.09 4.24
N LEU A 148 -14.94 13.27 4.05
CA LEU A 148 -14.08 12.26 3.44
C LEU A 148 -13.46 11.33 4.49
N SER A 149 -14.16 10.24 4.85
CA SER A 149 -13.64 9.13 5.66
C SER A 149 -13.69 7.80 4.90
N TRP A 150 -13.15 6.73 5.49
CA TRP A 150 -13.30 5.37 4.96
C TRP A 150 -14.54 4.65 5.48
N ASP A 151 -15.20 5.21 6.48
CA ASP A 151 -16.47 4.72 7.00
C ASP A 151 -17.61 4.92 5.98
N ALA A 152 -18.81 4.49 6.36
CA ALA A 152 -20.02 4.78 5.59
C ALA A 152 -20.21 6.30 5.45
N PRO A 153 -20.45 6.82 4.23
CA PRO A 153 -20.63 8.25 4.02
C PRO A 153 -21.95 8.72 4.64
N PRO A 154 -22.07 10.02 4.99
CA PRO A 154 -23.37 10.60 5.39
C PRO A 154 -24.39 10.48 4.24
N LEU A 155 -25.40 9.62 4.43
CA LEU A 155 -26.34 9.24 3.36
C LEU A 155 -27.18 10.42 2.83
N GLY A 156 -27.32 11.49 3.61
CA GLY A 156 -28.02 12.73 3.24
C GLY A 156 -27.13 13.80 2.59
N SER A 157 -25.85 13.53 2.37
CA SER A 157 -24.94 14.51 1.75
C SER A 157 -25.35 14.83 0.32
N SER A 158 -25.48 16.12 -0.02
CA SER A 158 -25.77 16.57 -1.39
C SER A 158 -24.62 16.25 -2.37
N GLN A 159 -23.41 16.05 -1.85
CA GLN A 159 -22.23 15.65 -2.62
C GLN A 159 -22.20 14.14 -2.88
N LEU A 160 -23.03 13.32 -2.22
CA LEU A 160 -23.08 11.88 -2.43
C LEU A 160 -23.94 11.53 -3.66
N SER A 161 -23.38 10.78 -4.61
CA SER A 161 -24.11 10.28 -5.78
C SER A 161 -24.70 8.90 -5.55
N ALA A 162 -23.89 7.99 -5.01
CA ALA A 162 -24.27 6.61 -4.71
C ALA A 162 -23.32 6.03 -3.65
N TYR A 163 -23.84 5.12 -2.83
CA TYR A 163 -23.06 4.34 -1.87
C TYR A 163 -23.49 2.87 -1.91
N TYR A 164 -22.57 2.02 -2.33
CA TYR A 164 -22.75 0.58 -2.41
C TYR A 164 -21.86 -0.10 -1.37
N PRO A 165 -22.39 -0.75 -0.33
CA PRO A 165 -21.58 -1.49 0.65
C PRO A 165 -20.85 -2.70 0.04
N LEU A 166 -21.43 -3.31 -1.00
CA LEU A 166 -20.92 -4.50 -1.70
C LEU A 166 -20.72 -5.72 -0.78
N GLU A 167 -21.66 -5.95 0.13
CA GLU A 167 -21.62 -7.09 1.05
C GLU A 167 -22.31 -8.34 0.47
N GLN A 168 -23.36 -8.15 -0.33
CA GLN A 168 -24.14 -9.23 -0.91
C GLN A 168 -24.93 -8.73 -2.12
N THR A 169 -25.31 -9.68 -2.97
CA THR A 169 -26.37 -9.46 -3.96
C THR A 169 -27.61 -10.24 -3.57
N VAL A 170 -28.77 -9.68 -3.87
CA VAL A 170 -30.07 -10.35 -3.69
C VAL A 170 -30.59 -10.74 -5.07
N ALA A 171 -30.91 -12.01 -5.23
CA ALA A 171 -31.55 -12.51 -6.44
C ALA A 171 -33.01 -12.04 -6.51
N ASP A 172 -33.49 -11.73 -7.71
CA ASP A 172 -34.92 -11.56 -7.95
C ASP A 172 -35.69 -12.89 -7.81
N ALA A 173 -37.02 -12.82 -7.88
CA ALA A 173 -37.89 -13.98 -7.68
C ALA A 173 -37.64 -15.13 -8.68
N GLY A 174 -36.92 -14.87 -9.78
CA GLY A 174 -36.55 -15.86 -10.80
C GLY A 174 -35.09 -16.31 -10.77
N GLY A 175 -34.25 -15.74 -9.89
CA GLY A 175 -32.81 -16.02 -9.86
C GLY A 175 -32.04 -15.50 -11.09
N GLN A 176 -32.67 -14.71 -11.94
CA GLN A 176 -32.10 -14.24 -13.21
C GLN A 176 -31.35 -12.92 -13.05
N ARG A 177 -31.65 -12.16 -11.99
CA ARG A 177 -31.04 -10.86 -11.76
C ARG A 177 -30.59 -10.72 -10.32
N HIS A 178 -29.33 -10.35 -10.16
CA HIS A 178 -28.71 -10.10 -8.86
C HIS A 178 -28.56 -8.61 -8.63
N THR A 179 -28.98 -8.13 -7.46
CA THR A 179 -29.02 -6.71 -7.11
C THR A 179 -28.14 -6.40 -5.90
N SER A 180 -27.25 -5.40 -6.01
CA SER A 180 -26.56 -4.80 -4.88
C SER A 180 -27.20 -3.45 -4.54
N VAL A 181 -27.50 -3.24 -3.27
CA VAL A 181 -28.24 -2.07 -2.79
C VAL A 181 -27.36 -0.81 -2.83
N ASP A 182 -27.98 0.30 -3.26
CA ASP A 182 -27.49 1.66 -3.07
C ASP A 182 -28.16 2.24 -1.82
N LEU A 183 -27.37 2.55 -0.81
CA LEU A 183 -27.85 3.15 0.43
C LEU A 183 -27.99 4.68 0.33
N GLY A 184 -27.46 5.31 -0.70
CA GLY A 184 -27.62 6.74 -0.96
C GLY A 184 -29.07 7.16 -1.16
N ALA A 185 -29.31 8.47 -1.18
CA ALA A 185 -30.65 9.04 -1.28
C ALA A 185 -31.40 8.66 -2.58
N HIS A 186 -30.67 8.38 -3.66
CA HIS A 186 -31.25 8.09 -4.97
C HIS A 186 -31.61 6.62 -5.23
N LYS A 187 -31.22 5.70 -4.33
CA LYS A 187 -31.54 4.26 -4.43
C LYS A 187 -31.25 3.63 -5.80
N ARG A 188 -30.13 4.02 -6.41
CA ARG A 188 -29.70 3.53 -7.73
C ARG A 188 -29.03 2.17 -7.62
N HIS A 189 -29.80 1.15 -7.27
CA HIS A 189 -29.28 -0.21 -7.07
C HIS A 189 -28.52 -0.72 -8.30
N LEU A 190 -27.39 -1.37 -8.07
CA LEU A 190 -26.66 -2.07 -9.13
C LEU A 190 -27.35 -3.40 -9.40
N ALA A 191 -27.48 -3.80 -10.67
CA ALA A 191 -27.99 -5.11 -10.99
C ALA A 191 -27.32 -5.74 -12.22
N GLY A 192 -27.31 -7.08 -12.27
CA GLY A 192 -26.73 -7.83 -13.38
C GLY A 192 -27.24 -9.26 -13.49
N PRO A 193 -26.92 -9.96 -14.59
CA PRO A 193 -27.46 -11.29 -14.91
C PRO A 193 -26.77 -12.45 -14.17
N GLY A 194 -25.60 -12.22 -13.57
CA GLY A 194 -24.82 -13.25 -12.90
C GLY A 194 -24.77 -13.08 -11.40
N ALA A 195 -24.84 -14.19 -10.67
CA ALA A 195 -24.52 -14.21 -9.25
C ALA A 195 -23.08 -13.75 -9.05
N VAL A 196 -22.90 -12.72 -8.22
CA VAL A 196 -21.59 -12.31 -7.73
C VAL A 196 -21.39 -13.00 -6.40
N ALA A 197 -20.31 -13.77 -6.28
CA ALA A 197 -20.07 -14.55 -5.07
C ALA A 197 -19.83 -13.62 -3.88
N THR A 198 -20.39 -13.97 -2.72
CA THR A 198 -20.08 -13.29 -1.46
C THR A 198 -18.98 -14.06 -0.74
N VAL A 199 -17.86 -13.39 -0.48
CA VAL A 199 -16.73 -13.96 0.25
C VAL A 199 -16.67 -13.34 1.64
N GLN A 200 -16.41 -14.17 2.65
CA GLN A 200 -16.11 -13.67 3.99
C GLN A 200 -14.62 -13.36 4.08
N HIS A 201 -14.31 -12.13 4.47
CA HIS A 201 -12.95 -11.75 4.83
C HIS A 201 -12.85 -11.47 6.33
N PRO A 202 -11.77 -11.90 7.00
CA PRO A 202 -11.41 -11.30 8.28
C PRO A 202 -11.34 -9.80 8.06
N ALA A 203 -12.19 -9.04 8.76
CA ALA A 203 -12.56 -7.67 8.40
C ALA A 203 -11.32 -6.83 8.03
N PRO A 204 -11.20 -6.39 6.76
CA PRO A 204 -10.15 -5.45 6.37
C PRO A 204 -10.63 -3.99 6.40
N LEU A 205 -11.89 -3.74 6.77
CA LEU A 205 -12.63 -2.50 6.44
C LEU A 205 -12.63 -1.41 7.50
N ALA A 206 -11.96 -1.60 8.63
CA ALA A 206 -11.71 -0.50 9.55
C ALA A 206 -10.27 -0.03 9.35
N ASP A 207 -9.94 1.16 9.83
CA ASP A 207 -8.62 1.44 10.42
C ASP A 207 -8.38 0.54 11.68
N GLY A 208 -8.73 -0.76 11.58
CA GLY A 208 -8.48 -1.83 12.52
C GLY A 208 -7.18 -2.55 12.13
N PRO A 209 -6.61 -3.34 13.05
CA PRO A 209 -5.17 -3.55 13.16
C PRO A 209 -4.58 -3.80 11.79
N ALA A 210 -3.76 -2.86 11.30
CA ALA A 210 -3.06 -3.02 10.04
C ALA A 210 -2.56 -4.46 9.98
N ALA A 211 -2.87 -5.18 8.90
CA ALA A 211 -2.35 -6.53 8.72
C ALA A 211 -0.84 -6.44 8.95
N TYR A 212 -0.38 -7.03 10.05
CA TYR A 212 0.98 -6.86 10.52
C TYR A 212 1.74 -8.14 10.27
N PHE A 213 2.99 -7.99 9.87
CA PHE A 213 3.92 -9.09 9.88
C PHE A 213 4.36 -9.33 11.32
N ASN A 214 4.12 -10.53 11.83
CA ASN A 214 4.74 -10.95 13.07
C ASN A 214 6.11 -11.54 12.73
N PHE A 215 7.16 -10.82 13.10
CA PHE A 215 8.54 -11.29 12.94
C PHE A 215 9.00 -11.92 14.25
N ALA A 216 9.06 -13.25 14.28
CA ALA A 216 9.78 -13.98 15.30
C ALA A 216 11.30 -13.87 15.05
N ARG A 217 12.10 -14.25 16.06
CA ARG A 217 13.57 -14.15 16.03
C ARG A 217 14.22 -14.83 14.82
N ASP A 218 13.60 -15.89 14.33
CA ASP A 218 14.00 -16.76 13.24
C ASP A 218 13.18 -16.57 11.96
N SER A 219 12.33 -15.55 11.91
CA SER A 219 11.53 -15.28 10.71
C SER A 219 12.42 -14.90 9.53
N GLU A 220 12.12 -15.49 8.37
CA GLU A 220 12.67 -15.05 7.11
C GLU A 220 12.29 -13.60 6.84
N VAL A 221 13.19 -12.86 6.20
CA VAL A 221 12.92 -11.50 5.77
C VAL A 221 11.85 -11.50 4.69
N THR A 222 10.90 -10.56 4.79
CA THR A 222 9.89 -10.38 3.73
C THR A 222 10.46 -9.46 2.68
N ASN A 223 10.75 -9.99 1.49
CA ASN A 223 11.23 -9.18 0.37
C ASN A 223 10.14 -8.20 -0.12
N LEU A 224 10.53 -6.95 -0.32
CA LEU A 224 9.72 -5.88 -0.87
C LEU A 224 10.13 -5.60 -2.31
N SER A 225 9.23 -4.96 -3.06
CA SER A 225 9.54 -4.42 -4.39
C SER A 225 10.73 -3.45 -4.32
N PRO A 226 11.54 -3.35 -5.39
CA PRO A 226 12.61 -2.36 -5.47
C PRO A 226 12.12 -0.94 -5.20
N VAL A 227 12.95 -0.15 -4.52
CA VAL A 227 12.69 1.27 -4.30
C VAL A 227 13.39 2.09 -5.37
N THR A 228 12.67 2.98 -6.05
CA THR A 228 13.21 3.80 -7.14
C THR A 228 13.14 5.29 -6.83
N GLY A 229 14.00 6.10 -7.45
CA GLY A 229 13.85 7.56 -7.44
C GLY A 229 14.26 8.27 -6.15
N MET A 230 15.17 7.68 -5.37
CA MET A 230 15.65 8.28 -4.11
C MET A 230 16.38 9.61 -4.34
N ASN A 231 17.13 9.77 -5.44
CA ASN A 231 17.77 11.03 -5.82
C ASN A 231 18.52 11.71 -4.66
N GLY A 232 19.24 10.92 -3.86
CA GLY A 232 20.03 11.39 -2.73
C GLY A 232 19.23 11.64 -1.43
N LYS A 233 17.94 11.32 -1.36
CA LYS A 233 17.12 11.49 -0.16
C LYS A 233 16.11 10.36 0.01
N LEU A 234 15.87 9.96 1.26
CA LEU A 234 14.91 8.91 1.58
C LEU A 234 14.34 9.13 2.98
N THR A 235 13.08 8.74 3.14
CA THR A 235 12.47 8.48 4.46
C THR A 235 11.98 7.04 4.48
N LEU A 236 12.36 6.30 5.52
CA LEU A 236 11.79 4.99 5.86
C LEU A 236 10.82 5.21 7.02
N GLU A 237 9.60 4.69 6.92
CA GLU A 237 8.58 4.81 7.96
C GLU A 237 7.81 3.50 8.15
N ALA A 238 7.41 3.22 9.39
CA ALA A 238 6.67 2.02 9.75
C ALA A 238 5.88 2.22 11.05
N TRP A 239 4.77 1.50 11.16
CA TRP A 239 4.16 1.20 12.46
C TRP A 239 4.78 -0.08 13.00
N VAL A 240 5.27 -0.04 14.23
CA VAL A 240 5.93 -1.17 14.90
C VAL A 240 5.31 -1.44 16.25
N ARG A 241 5.26 -2.71 16.64
CA ARG A 241 4.91 -3.15 17.99
C ARG A 241 5.96 -4.15 18.44
N LEU A 242 6.49 -3.95 19.64
CA LEU A 242 7.49 -4.84 20.23
C LEU A 242 6.81 -5.77 21.21
N ASP A 243 6.84 -7.08 20.96
CA ASP A 243 6.28 -8.06 21.88
C ASP A 243 7.36 -8.75 22.75
N THR A 244 8.63 -8.50 22.45
CA THR A 244 9.79 -9.12 23.14
C THR A 244 10.73 -8.08 23.75
N ASP A 245 11.38 -8.45 24.85
CA ASP A 245 12.41 -7.64 25.54
C ASP A 245 13.82 -7.99 25.05
N GLU A 246 14.01 -8.02 23.73
CA GLU A 246 15.34 -8.29 23.16
C GLU A 246 16.34 -7.20 23.60
N ALA A 247 17.60 -7.59 23.78
CA ALA A 247 18.63 -6.67 24.25
C ALA A 247 18.99 -5.59 23.21
N LEU A 248 18.82 -5.89 21.92
CA LEU A 248 19.19 -5.04 20.79
C LEU A 248 17.97 -4.72 19.90
N PRO A 249 17.95 -3.55 19.22
CA PRO A 249 16.90 -3.22 18.26
C PRO A 249 16.89 -4.17 17.06
N GLY A 250 15.70 -4.62 16.64
CA GLY A 250 15.52 -5.43 15.43
C GLY A 250 15.47 -4.58 14.17
N ALA A 251 15.75 -5.19 13.01
CA ALA A 251 15.56 -4.53 11.72
C ALA A 251 14.07 -4.46 11.38
N VAL A 252 13.58 -3.25 11.08
CA VAL A 252 12.18 -3.02 10.66
C VAL A 252 12.09 -2.99 9.15
N VAL A 253 12.89 -2.12 8.53
CA VAL A 253 13.03 -1.99 7.08
C VAL A 253 14.51 -1.98 6.74
N GLN A 254 14.89 -2.76 5.73
CA GLN A 254 16.25 -2.81 5.20
C GLN A 254 16.25 -2.43 3.73
N LEU A 255 17.20 -1.59 3.34
CA LEU A 255 17.38 -1.14 1.96
C LEU A 255 18.84 -1.28 1.54
N GLY A 256 19.09 -1.95 0.42
CA GLY A 256 20.44 -2.26 -0.06
C GLY A 256 20.76 -3.74 0.09
N ALA A 257 21.91 -4.14 -0.45
CA ALA A 257 22.29 -5.54 -0.55
C ALA A 257 23.19 -5.99 0.61
N ASP A 258 23.21 -7.30 0.91
CA ASP A 258 23.96 -7.99 1.97
C ASP A 258 25.06 -7.19 2.68
N SER A 259 26.09 -6.76 1.94
CA SER A 259 27.28 -6.09 2.49
C SER A 259 27.14 -4.57 2.67
N ARG A 260 26.07 -3.94 2.18
CA ARG A 260 25.79 -2.50 2.24
C ARG A 260 24.29 -2.25 2.32
N ARG A 261 23.80 -1.99 3.53
CA ARG A 261 22.37 -1.75 3.78
C ARG A 261 22.14 -0.57 4.70
N LEU A 262 21.10 0.19 4.40
CA LEU A 262 20.51 1.18 5.27
C LEU A 262 19.34 0.53 6.00
N VAL A 263 19.32 0.64 7.34
CA VAL A 263 18.37 -0.08 8.18
C VAL A 263 17.67 0.90 9.11
N LEU A 264 16.34 0.92 9.02
CA LEU A 264 15.50 1.45 10.09
C LEU A 264 15.35 0.35 11.15
N ALA A 265 15.87 0.60 12.35
CA ALA A 265 15.83 -0.33 13.46
C ALA A 265 14.97 0.22 14.60
N ALA A 266 14.26 -0.68 15.30
CA ALA A 266 13.43 -0.33 16.45
C ALA A 266 13.48 -1.41 17.54
N GLY A 267 13.45 -0.98 18.80
CA GLY A 267 13.37 -1.82 19.98
C GLY A 267 14.66 -1.92 20.80
N GLY A 268 14.99 -3.11 21.28
CA GLY A 268 16.02 -3.28 22.30
C GLY A 268 15.51 -2.95 23.70
N LYS A 269 16.34 -3.23 24.72
CA LYS A 269 16.03 -2.97 26.13
C LYS A 269 15.72 -1.50 26.44
N ASP A 270 16.25 -0.59 25.62
CA ASP A 270 16.10 0.85 25.79
C ASP A 270 14.98 1.44 24.91
N GLY A 271 14.23 0.63 24.15
CA GLY A 271 13.18 1.12 23.24
C GLY A 271 13.71 2.11 22.19
N GLU A 272 14.90 1.83 21.64
CA GLU A 272 15.62 2.67 20.68
C GLU A 272 14.94 2.65 19.30
N VAL A 273 14.93 3.81 18.63
CA VAL A 273 14.71 3.92 17.18
C VAL A 273 15.98 4.47 16.58
N ALA A 274 16.53 3.79 15.56
CA ALA A 274 17.79 4.16 14.96
C ALA A 274 17.76 4.01 13.44
N LEU A 275 18.49 4.90 12.76
CA LEU A 275 18.90 4.72 11.38
C LEU A 275 20.35 4.27 11.35
N MET A 276 20.61 3.13 10.72
CA MET A 276 21.92 2.51 10.71
C MET A 276 22.39 2.24 9.29
N LEU A 277 23.67 2.52 9.02
CA LEU A 277 24.38 2.04 7.85
C LEU A 277 25.16 0.79 8.25
N ILE A 278 24.97 -0.31 7.52
CA ILE A 278 25.72 -1.55 7.71
C ILE A 278 26.67 -1.74 6.55
N GLU A 279 27.94 -1.93 6.86
CA GLU A 279 28.99 -2.25 5.90
C GLU A 279 29.67 -3.56 6.30
N GLY A 280 29.44 -4.62 5.52
CA GLY A 280 29.75 -5.99 5.92
C GLY A 280 29.11 -6.31 7.27
N ASP A 281 29.94 -6.59 8.27
CA ASP A 281 29.53 -6.88 9.64
C ASP A 281 29.55 -5.64 10.57
N THR A 282 29.86 -4.45 10.03
CA THR A 282 30.05 -3.23 10.84
C THR A 282 28.80 -2.35 10.83
N PRO A 283 28.04 -2.27 11.93
CA PRO A 283 26.95 -1.32 12.06
C PRO A 283 27.43 0.07 12.48
N THR A 284 27.02 1.09 11.75
CA THR A 284 27.24 2.51 12.06
C THR A 284 25.91 3.20 12.28
N ARG A 285 25.68 3.77 13.47
CA ARG A 285 24.48 4.57 13.75
C ARG A 285 24.63 5.94 13.10
N LEU A 286 23.73 6.29 12.18
CA LEU A 286 23.67 7.64 11.59
C LEU A 286 22.96 8.60 12.55
N CYS A 287 21.85 8.14 13.13
CA CYS A 287 21.14 8.83 14.22
C CYS A 287 20.32 7.82 15.02
N SER A 288 20.05 8.15 16.30
CA SER A 288 19.24 7.30 17.17
C SER A 288 18.59 8.12 18.28
N ALA A 289 17.47 7.61 18.80
CA ALA A 289 16.81 8.11 20.00
C ALA A 289 16.31 6.93 20.84
N LYS A 290 16.51 7.00 22.16
CA LYS A 290 16.14 5.95 23.13
C LYS A 290 14.87 6.30 23.89
N GLY A 291 14.28 5.30 24.54
CA GLY A 291 13.10 5.43 25.39
C GLY A 291 11.80 5.69 24.63
N LEU A 292 11.76 5.36 23.33
CA LEU A 292 10.66 5.71 22.44
C LEU A 292 9.61 4.60 22.36
N VAL A 293 10.02 3.40 21.96
CA VAL A 293 9.10 2.28 21.72
C VAL A 293 8.92 1.48 23.01
N LYS A 294 7.66 1.23 23.39
CA LYS A 294 7.29 0.46 24.59
C LYS A 294 6.75 -0.91 24.21
N LYS A 295 7.03 -1.92 25.04
CA LYS A 295 6.51 -3.28 24.84
C LYS A 295 4.98 -3.30 24.78
N GLY A 296 4.44 -4.09 23.86
CA GLY A 296 3.01 -4.30 23.64
C GLY A 296 2.28 -3.10 23.02
N GLN A 297 2.97 -2.00 22.72
CA GLN A 297 2.37 -0.78 22.18
C GLN A 297 2.76 -0.56 20.73
N TRP A 298 1.78 -0.18 19.91
CA TRP A 298 2.02 0.29 18.55
C TRP A 298 2.64 1.69 18.58
N ALA A 299 3.68 1.87 17.79
CA ALA A 299 4.37 3.14 17.62
C ALA A 299 4.64 3.42 16.15
N HIS A 300 4.37 4.65 15.71
CA HIS A 300 4.86 5.13 14.42
C HIS A 300 6.31 5.59 14.56
N VAL A 301 7.20 4.99 13.76
CA VAL A 301 8.62 5.30 13.72
C VAL A 301 9.02 5.65 12.30
N ALA A 302 9.87 6.66 12.14
CA ALA A 302 10.45 6.98 10.85
C ALA A 302 11.88 7.46 11.01
N ALA A 303 12.66 7.30 9.96
CA ALA A 303 13.95 7.95 9.85
C ALA A 303 14.22 8.42 8.43
N SER A 304 14.85 9.58 8.31
CA SER A 304 15.26 10.14 7.02
C SER A 304 16.78 10.24 6.93
N ALA A 305 17.28 10.14 5.70
CA ALA A 305 18.67 10.45 5.36
C ALA A 305 18.71 11.22 4.04
N ARG A 306 19.67 12.15 3.96
CA ARG A 306 19.97 12.93 2.75
C ARG A 306 21.47 12.99 2.53
N VAL A 307 21.88 12.84 1.26
CA VAL A 307 23.22 13.17 0.76
C VAL A 307 23.19 14.44 -0.11
N ASP A 308 24.31 15.16 -0.17
CA ASP A 308 24.51 16.28 -1.09
C ASP A 308 24.92 15.79 -2.48
N ASP A 309 25.10 16.74 -3.38
CA ASP A 309 25.49 16.50 -4.77
C ASP A 309 26.90 15.89 -4.88
N THR A 310 27.71 15.97 -3.83
CA THR A 310 29.02 15.28 -3.74
C THR A 310 28.90 13.86 -3.17
N GLY A 311 27.70 13.49 -2.69
CA GLY A 311 27.40 12.21 -2.07
C GLY A 311 27.76 12.13 -0.59
N LEU A 312 28.09 13.24 0.06
CA LEU A 312 28.28 13.32 1.50
C LEU A 312 26.92 13.40 2.18
N ALA A 313 26.68 12.57 3.19
CA ALA A 313 25.43 12.66 3.94
C ALA A 313 25.38 13.95 4.76
N ILE A 314 24.37 14.77 4.46
CA ILE A 314 24.18 16.11 5.01
C ILE A 314 23.46 16.01 6.35
N ASP A 315 22.38 15.22 6.39
CA ASP A 315 21.46 15.17 7.52
C ASP A 315 20.81 13.79 7.63
N SER A 316 20.65 13.33 8.86
CA SER A 316 19.77 12.21 9.21
C SER A 316 18.88 12.60 10.38
N GLN A 317 17.66 12.06 10.42
CA GLN A 317 16.69 12.43 11.46
C GLN A 317 15.82 11.25 11.84
N VAL A 318 15.60 11.04 13.13
CA VAL A 318 14.63 10.08 13.68
C VAL A 318 13.37 10.82 14.10
N TYR A 319 12.23 10.24 13.75
CA TYR A 319 10.90 10.69 14.15
C TYR A 319 10.16 9.60 14.92
N PHE A 320 9.38 10.03 15.91
CA PHE A 320 8.50 9.18 16.69
C PHE A 320 7.14 9.84 16.78
N GLN A 321 6.09 9.13 16.36
CA GLN A 321 4.72 9.66 16.29
C GLN A 321 4.67 11.00 15.52
N GLY A 322 5.36 11.04 14.37
CA GLY A 322 5.45 12.22 13.50
C GLY A 322 6.31 13.36 14.04
N THR A 323 6.84 13.25 15.26
CA THR A 323 7.66 14.29 15.89
C THR A 323 9.14 13.95 15.81
N SER A 324 9.97 14.91 15.40
CA SER A 324 11.44 14.78 15.44
C SER A 324 11.95 14.50 16.85
N ARG A 325 12.77 13.46 17.02
CA ARG A 325 13.37 13.08 18.31
C ARG A 325 14.89 13.17 18.34
N ALA A 326 15.55 12.94 17.22
CA ALA A 326 16.99 13.10 17.10
C ALA A 326 17.35 13.58 15.71
N LYS A 327 18.35 14.45 15.64
CA LYS A 327 19.02 14.82 14.39
C LYS A 327 20.46 14.36 14.49
N GLY A 328 20.93 13.65 13.48
CA GLY A 328 22.34 13.40 13.26
C GLY A 328 22.84 14.31 12.16
N LYS A 329 23.64 15.32 12.51
CA LYS A 329 24.65 15.86 11.59
C LYS A 329 25.85 14.96 11.73
N MET A 330 26.29 14.37 10.63
CA MET A 330 26.90 13.05 10.69
C MET A 330 28.25 13.03 11.42
N ALA A 331 28.39 12.05 12.32
CA ALA A 331 29.64 11.51 12.83
C ALA A 331 30.02 10.25 12.03
N LEU A 332 30.02 10.29 10.68
CA LEU A 332 30.83 9.31 9.96
C LEU A 332 32.27 9.74 10.13
N ASP A 333 33.10 8.78 10.49
CA ASP A 333 34.52 9.00 10.70
C ASP A 333 35.14 9.44 9.35
N PRO A 334 35.65 10.68 9.22
CA PRO A 334 36.26 11.14 7.97
C PRO A 334 37.46 10.27 7.57
N SER A 335 38.05 9.53 8.51
CA SER A 335 39.10 8.55 8.24
C SER A 335 38.59 7.21 7.66
N LYS A 336 37.26 7.04 7.52
CA LYS A 336 36.60 5.84 6.97
C LYS A 336 35.79 6.18 5.70
N PRO A 337 36.46 6.49 4.58
CA PRO A 337 35.81 6.86 3.31
C PRO A 337 34.86 5.80 2.73
N ALA A 338 35.01 4.53 3.16
CA ALA A 338 34.09 3.46 2.80
C ALA A 338 32.63 3.78 3.21
N GLN A 339 32.42 4.33 4.40
CA GLN A 339 31.09 4.67 4.97
C GLN A 339 30.33 5.68 4.10
N PHE A 340 31.04 6.70 3.63
CA PHE A 340 30.49 7.69 2.71
C PHE A 340 30.14 7.06 1.36
N THR A 341 31.01 6.18 0.88
CA THR A 341 30.82 5.48 -0.40
C THR A 341 29.60 4.56 -0.35
N ALA A 342 29.36 3.81 0.73
CA ALA A 342 28.19 2.95 0.81
C ALA A 342 26.89 3.72 0.92
N LEU A 343 26.82 4.74 1.77
CA LEU A 343 25.60 5.54 1.92
C LEU A 343 25.26 6.29 0.62
N ARG A 344 26.28 6.85 -0.05
CA ARG A 344 26.13 7.42 -1.39
C ARG A 344 25.63 6.39 -2.39
N THR A 345 26.23 5.20 -2.40
CA THR A 345 25.84 4.13 -3.33
C THR A 345 24.35 3.79 -3.16
N ILE A 346 23.87 3.70 -1.93
CA ILE A 346 22.46 3.39 -1.64
C ILE A 346 21.56 4.54 -2.08
N LEU A 347 21.82 5.77 -1.61
CA LEU A 347 20.88 6.90 -1.78
C LEU A 347 20.96 7.57 -3.15
N SER A 348 22.11 7.52 -3.83
CA SER A 348 22.29 8.01 -5.19
C SER A 348 21.95 6.96 -6.25
N SER A 349 21.68 5.71 -5.86
CA SER A 349 21.23 4.69 -6.82
C SER A 349 19.86 5.05 -7.40
N PRO A 350 19.65 4.93 -8.72
CA PRO A 350 18.32 5.08 -9.31
C PRO A 350 17.34 4.02 -8.80
N VAL A 351 17.86 2.85 -8.38
CA VAL A 351 17.09 1.71 -7.89
C VAL A 351 17.82 1.00 -6.75
N ALA A 352 17.17 0.83 -5.60
CA ALA A 352 17.57 -0.13 -4.59
C ALA A 352 16.79 -1.43 -4.81
N SER A 353 17.45 -2.40 -5.45
CA SER A 353 16.87 -3.67 -5.89
C SER A 353 16.57 -4.64 -4.75
N GLN A 354 17.22 -4.47 -3.60
CA GLN A 354 16.99 -5.29 -2.41
C GLN A 354 16.39 -4.42 -1.32
N CYS A 355 15.14 -4.70 -1.00
CA CYS A 355 14.38 -4.07 0.06
C CYS A 355 13.66 -5.18 0.83
N SER A 356 13.64 -5.12 2.15
CA SER A 356 12.97 -6.13 2.96
C SER A 356 12.40 -5.58 4.26
N LEU A 357 11.41 -6.30 4.81
CA LEU A 357 10.87 -6.11 6.15
C LEU A 357 11.39 -7.19 7.10
N GLY A 358 11.65 -6.79 8.35
CA GLY A 358 12.11 -7.70 9.40
C GLY A 358 13.58 -8.10 9.25
N GLY A 359 14.02 -9.02 10.11
CA GLY A 359 15.36 -9.61 10.10
C GLY A 359 16.13 -9.41 11.40
N VAL A 360 17.28 -10.11 11.49
CA VAL A 360 18.13 -10.09 12.69
C VAL A 360 18.72 -8.69 12.88
N ALA A 361 18.67 -8.24 14.13
CA ALA A 361 19.32 -7.03 14.61
C ALA A 361 20.79 -6.94 14.13
N PRO A 362 21.27 -5.75 13.73
CA PRO A 362 22.67 -5.58 13.37
C PRO A 362 23.61 -5.92 14.54
N GLY A 363 24.68 -6.67 14.24
CA GLY A 363 25.68 -7.13 15.23
C GLY A 363 25.52 -8.56 15.72
N ARG A 364 24.50 -9.30 15.25
CA ARG A 364 24.42 -10.76 15.42
C ARG A 364 24.53 -11.44 14.05
N ARG A 365 25.39 -12.45 13.95
CA ARG A 365 25.37 -13.35 12.79
C ARG A 365 23.97 -13.97 12.69
N ALA A 366 23.35 -13.89 11.52
CA ALA A 366 22.32 -14.87 11.18
C ALA A 366 23.03 -16.23 11.23
N CYS A 367 22.65 -17.10 12.16
CA CYS A 367 22.98 -18.51 11.98
C CYS A 367 22.21 -18.93 10.73
N ALA A 368 22.91 -19.01 9.60
CA ALA A 368 22.35 -19.50 8.36
C ALA A 368 21.68 -20.85 8.67
N ALA A 369 20.37 -20.92 8.51
CA ALA A 369 19.66 -22.18 8.53
C ALA A 369 20.15 -22.97 7.30
N ALA A 370 21.19 -23.77 7.51
CA ALA A 370 21.71 -24.70 6.52
C ALA A 370 20.69 -25.83 6.34
N TRP A 371 19.63 -25.60 5.56
CA TRP A 371 18.83 -26.69 5.03
C TRP A 371 19.55 -27.29 3.82
N ARG A 372 20.50 -28.18 4.08
CA ARG A 372 20.86 -29.22 3.11
C ARG A 372 19.81 -30.32 3.18
N ARG A 373 19.26 -30.66 2.01
CA ARG A 373 18.49 -31.89 1.75
C ARG A 373 19.08 -33.06 2.54
N TYR A 374 18.30 -33.66 3.42
CA TYR A 374 18.45 -35.07 3.76
C TYR A 374 17.15 -35.77 3.44
N GLY A 375 17.20 -36.56 2.36
CA GLY A 375 16.28 -37.66 2.16
C GLY A 375 16.46 -38.68 3.29
N SER A 376 15.35 -39.31 3.65
CA SER A 376 15.21 -40.59 4.34
C SER A 376 16.50 -41.30 4.78
N GLY A 377 16.69 -41.45 6.10
CA GLY A 377 17.56 -42.51 6.64
C GLY A 377 18.21 -42.25 7.99
N ALA A 378 17.63 -42.84 9.04
CA ALA A 378 18.26 -43.37 10.25
C ALA A 378 18.89 -42.44 11.31
N ALA A 379 18.90 -42.97 12.54
CA ALA A 379 19.02 -42.32 13.83
C ALA A 379 20.46 -42.00 14.31
N SER A 380 20.49 -41.15 15.35
CA SER A 380 21.45 -41.05 16.48
C SER A 380 22.72 -40.19 16.32
N SER A 381 22.75 -39.04 17.01
CA SER A 381 23.60 -38.79 18.20
C SER A 381 23.58 -37.28 18.61
N PRO A 382 23.46 -36.90 19.90
CA PRO A 382 23.42 -35.52 20.35
C PRO A 382 24.78 -35.05 20.89
N SER A 383 25.61 -34.40 20.06
CA SER A 383 26.81 -33.71 20.53
C SER A 383 27.22 -32.56 19.61
N ALA A 384 26.45 -31.47 19.61
CA ALA A 384 26.88 -30.19 19.05
C ALA A 384 26.06 -29.03 19.66
N TRP A 385 26.13 -28.88 20.98
CA TRP A 385 25.69 -27.66 21.67
C TRP A 385 26.88 -27.10 22.41
N ARG A 386 27.58 -26.15 21.79
CA ARG A 386 28.39 -25.11 22.44
C ARG A 386 28.80 -24.06 21.40
N SER A 387 28.73 -22.81 21.85
CA SER A 387 29.16 -21.54 21.23
C SER A 387 28.22 -20.87 20.23
N CYS A 388 27.32 -20.04 20.76
CA CYS A 388 27.02 -18.71 20.22
C CYS A 388 26.84 -17.77 21.43
N GLY A 389 27.89 -16.99 21.73
CA GLY A 389 27.85 -15.84 22.61
C GLY A 389 27.70 -14.56 21.79
#